data_AF-A0A415MEK6-F1
#
_entry.id   AF-A0A415MEK6-F1
#
_cell.length_a   1.000
_cell.length_b   1.000
_cell.length_c   1.000
_cell.angle_alpha   90.00
_cell.angle_beta   90.00
_cell.angle_gamma   90.00
#
_symmetry.space_group_name_H-M   'P 1'
#
loop_
_entity.id
_entity.type
_entity.pdbx_description
1 polymer ?
#
loop_
_entity_poly.entity_id
_entity_poly.type
_entity_poly.pdbx_seq_one_letter_code
_entity_poly.pdbx_strand_id
1 'polypeptide(L)'
;MLKVNDKVKVHMYDTCNREIKTRNYGTIFTVHEDNGKLGIDWNTEKSPTTCNGEVFTPFETFSYSVIFENVENGKKYHWSNAKNGIVEEV
;
A
#
# COMPACT_ATOMS: atom_id res chain seq x y z
N MET A 1 -11.77 6.34 4.68
CA MET A 1 -10.36 6.42 5.11
C MET A 1 -9.93 5.05 5.59
N LEU A 2 -8.77 4.56 5.15
CA LEU A 2 -8.23 3.28 5.62
C LEU A 2 -7.90 3.36 7.12
N LYS A 3 -8.11 2.25 7.82
CA LYS A 3 -7.84 2.11 9.26
C LYS A 3 -7.18 0.77 9.57
N VAL A 4 -6.64 0.64 10.77
CA VAL A 4 -6.09 -0.61 11.28
C VAL A 4 -7.12 -1.74 11.15
N ASN A 5 -6.64 -2.91 10.75
CA ASN A 5 -7.37 -4.15 10.43
C ASN A 5 -8.13 -4.17 9.10
N ASP A 6 -8.21 -3.05 8.36
CA ASP A 6 -8.72 -3.10 6.99
C ASP A 6 -7.89 -4.07 6.15
N LYS A 7 -8.55 -4.76 5.20
CA LYS A 7 -7.90 -5.64 4.24
C LYS A 7 -7.79 -4.92 2.91
N VAL A 8 -6.58 -4.85 2.36
CA VAL A 8 -6.32 -4.14 1.10
C VAL A 8 -5.59 -4.98 0.07
N LYS A 9 -5.91 -4.75 -1.21
CA LYS A 9 -5.07 -5.13 -2.35
C LYS A 9 -4.30 -3.91 -2.83
N VAL A 10 -3.10 -4.14 -3.34
CA VAL A 10 -2.25 -3.08 -3.88
C VAL A 10 -2.20 -3.20 -5.40
N HIS A 11 -2.55 -2.12 -6.08
CA HIS A 11 -2.50 -2.00 -7.52
C HIS A 11 -1.42 -1.00 -7.91
N MET A 12 -0.58 -1.39 -8.85
CA MET A 12 0.47 -0.56 -9.41
C MET A 12 0.27 -0.50 -10.91
N TYR A 13 0.37 0.67 -11.51
CA TYR A 13 0.16 0.86 -12.94
C TYR A 13 1.42 1.39 -13.61
N ASP A 14 1.68 0.93 -14.83
CA ASP A 14 2.72 1.51 -15.68
C ASP A 14 2.24 2.82 -16.32
N THR A 15 3.14 3.47 -17.07
CA THR A 15 2.83 4.74 -17.76
C THR A 15 1.76 4.62 -18.85
N CYS A 16 1.38 3.39 -19.24
CA CYS A 16 0.31 3.10 -20.18
C CYS A 16 -0.98 2.65 -19.47
N ASN A 17 -1.09 2.87 -18.15
CA ASN A 17 -2.20 2.47 -17.31
C ASN A 17 -2.48 0.95 -17.29
N ARG A 18 -1.45 0.13 -17.54
CA ARG A 18 -1.53 -1.32 -17.43
C ARG A 18 -1.09 -1.74 -16.05
N GLU A 19 -1.83 -2.65 -15.44
CA GLU A 19 -1.51 -3.13 -14.10
C GLU A 19 -0.22 -3.98 -14.10
N ILE A 20 0.73 -3.59 -13.26
CA ILE A 20 2.01 -4.27 -13.07
C ILE A 20 1.80 -5.46 -12.13
N LYS A 21 2.11 -6.66 -12.63
CA LYS A 21 2.05 -7.90 -11.85
C LYS A 21 3.37 -8.13 -11.11
N THR A 22 3.47 -7.59 -9.90
CA THR A 22 4.60 -7.86 -8.99
C THR A 22 4.46 -9.23 -8.32
N ARG A 23 5.45 -9.65 -7.52
CA ARG A 23 5.33 -10.86 -6.67
C ARG A 23 4.16 -10.79 -5.68
N ASN A 24 3.72 -9.59 -5.33
CA ASN A 24 2.63 -9.31 -4.41
C ASN A 24 1.27 -9.14 -5.12
N TYR A 25 1.22 -9.37 -6.44
CA TYR A 25 0.00 -9.21 -7.20
C TYR A 25 -1.11 -10.14 -6.70
N GLY A 26 -2.25 -9.55 -6.34
CA GLY A 26 -3.40 -10.27 -5.78
C GLY A 26 -3.28 -10.62 -4.29
N THR A 27 -2.15 -10.35 -3.65
CA THR A 27 -1.98 -10.54 -2.21
C THR A 27 -2.87 -9.56 -1.44
N ILE A 28 -3.50 -10.07 -0.38
CA ILE A 28 -4.27 -9.26 0.56
C ILE A 28 -3.39 -8.92 1.75
N PHE A 29 -3.26 -7.64 2.02
CA PHE A 29 -2.51 -7.12 3.16
C PHE A 29 -3.47 -6.68 4.26
N THR A 30 -3.02 -6.81 5.50
CA THR A 30 -3.72 -6.24 6.66
C THR A 30 -3.10 -4.89 6.96
N VAL A 31 -3.92 -3.85 6.98
CA VAL A 31 -3.48 -2.52 7.40
C VAL A 31 -3.21 -2.56 8.89
N HIS A 32 -2.04 -2.06 9.30
CA HIS A 32 -1.69 -1.92 10.70
C HIS A 32 -0.85 -0.66 10.92
N GLU A 33 -0.62 -0.33 12.18
CA GLU A 33 0.13 0.84 12.59
C GLU A 33 1.41 0.41 13.32
N ASP A 34 2.53 0.97 12.90
CA ASP A 34 3.83 0.81 13.56
C ASP A 34 4.50 2.17 13.70
N ASN A 35 5.00 2.46 14.90
CA ASN A 35 5.61 3.76 15.26
C ASN A 35 4.79 5.00 14.84
N GLY A 36 3.47 4.94 14.99
CA GLY A 36 2.56 6.05 14.66
C GLY A 36 2.29 6.22 13.16
N LYS A 37 2.73 5.28 12.32
CA LYS A 37 2.53 5.31 10.87
C LYS A 37 1.64 4.16 10.44
N LEU A 38 0.66 4.47 9.59
CA LEU A 38 -0.20 3.46 8.99
C LEU A 38 0.48 2.84 7.76
N GLY A 39 0.40 1.54 7.60
CA GLY A 39 1.03 0.84 6.50
C GLY A 39 0.64 -0.63 6.39
N ILE A 40 1.45 -1.37 5.66
CA ILE A 40 1.27 -2.81 5.42
C ILE A 40 2.62 -3.53 5.43
N ASP A 41 2.59 -4.83 5.69
CA ASP A 41 3.74 -5.71 5.55
C ASP A 41 3.99 -6.05 4.07
N TRP A 42 4.48 -5.07 3.31
CA TRP A 42 4.70 -5.19 1.86
C TRP A 42 5.86 -6.13 1.51
N ASN A 43 6.93 -6.11 2.30
CA ASN A 43 8.10 -6.93 2.05
C ASN A 43 7.94 -8.29 2.75
N THR A 44 7.67 -9.33 1.99
CA THR A 44 7.43 -10.69 2.52
C THR A 44 8.69 -11.37 3.07
N GLU A 45 9.88 -10.84 2.77
CA GLU A 45 11.17 -11.39 3.20
C GLU A 45 12.14 -10.27 3.54
N LYS A 46 12.88 -10.44 4.65
CA LYS A 46 14.01 -9.58 4.99
C LYS A 46 15.17 -9.86 4.04
N SER A 47 15.19 -9.24 2.87
CA SER A 47 16.42 -9.21 2.07
C SER A 47 17.30 -8.06 2.54
N PRO A 48 18.60 -8.28 2.85
CA PRO A 48 19.55 -7.20 3.12
C PRO A 48 19.65 -6.19 1.98
N THR A 49 19.23 -6.57 0.76
CA THR A 49 19.28 -5.75 -0.45
C THR A 49 17.98 -5.00 -0.75
N THR A 50 16.89 -5.24 -0.01
CA THR A 50 15.63 -4.52 -0.19
C THR A 50 15.19 -3.92 1.14
N CYS A 51 15.15 -2.59 1.21
CA CYS A 51 14.58 -1.82 2.31
C CYS A 51 15.08 -2.23 3.72
N ASN A 52 16.40 -2.37 3.92
CA ASN A 52 17.02 -2.71 5.20
C ASN A 52 16.45 -3.96 5.91
N GLY A 53 15.75 -4.84 5.18
CA GLY A 53 15.06 -6.00 5.77
C GLY A 53 13.83 -5.65 6.60
N GLU A 54 13.21 -4.48 6.43
CA GLU A 54 11.93 -4.14 7.07
C GLU A 54 10.76 -4.75 6.29
N VAL A 55 9.91 -5.48 7.01
CA VAL A 55 8.69 -6.12 6.48
C VAL A 55 7.59 -5.08 6.33
N PHE A 56 7.43 -4.25 7.36
CA PHE A 56 6.52 -3.13 7.38
C PHE A 56 6.94 -2.05 6.38
N THR A 57 5.96 -1.50 5.66
CA THR A 57 6.15 -0.38 4.74
C THR A 57 5.04 0.62 4.99
N PRO A 58 5.37 1.80 5.55
CA PRO A 58 4.43 2.90 5.72
C PRO A 58 3.81 3.32 4.39
N PHE A 59 2.54 3.74 4.40
CA PHE A 59 1.88 4.20 3.17
C PHE A 59 2.58 5.40 2.51
N GLU A 60 3.19 6.27 3.30
CA GLU A 60 3.97 7.42 2.82
C GLU A 60 5.20 7.06 1.97
N THR A 61 5.64 5.79 2.00
CA THR A 61 6.75 5.30 1.18
C THR A 61 6.31 4.99 -0.26
N PHE A 62 5.02 4.78 -0.49
CA PHE A 62 4.51 4.47 -1.81
C PHE A 62 4.31 5.73 -2.66
N SER A 63 4.51 5.58 -3.97
CA SER A 63 4.15 6.63 -4.93
C SER A 63 2.65 6.91 -4.89
N TYR A 64 2.26 8.16 -5.21
CA TYR A 64 0.85 8.56 -5.34
C TYR A 64 0.08 7.73 -6.38
N SER A 65 0.79 7.11 -7.33
CA SER A 65 0.23 6.25 -8.38
C SER A 65 -0.10 4.82 -7.90
N VAL A 66 0.23 4.48 -6.66
CA VAL A 66 -0.09 3.18 -6.06
C VAL A 66 -1.47 3.27 -5.42
N ILE A 67 -2.35 2.36 -5.81
CA ILE A 67 -3.73 2.32 -5.32
C ILE A 67 -3.89 1.18 -4.31
N PHE A 68 -4.49 1.50 -3.18
CA PHE A 68 -4.92 0.55 -2.16
C PHE A 68 -6.43 0.36 -2.28
N GLU A 69 -6.88 -0.82 -2.70
CA GLU A 69 -8.30 -1.18 -2.78
C GLU A 69 -8.72 -1.91 -1.50
N ASN A 70 -9.68 -1.36 -0.78
CA ASN A 70 -10.27 -2.03 0.38
C ASN A 70 -11.14 -3.20 -0.09
N VAL A 71 -10.84 -4.40 0.39
CA VAL A 71 -11.46 -5.65 -0.06
C VAL A 71 -12.93 -5.75 0.34
N GLU A 72 -13.34 -5.12 1.44
CA GLU A 72 -14.71 -5.23 1.96
C GLU A 72 -15.70 -4.35 1.18
N ASN A 73 -15.28 -3.16 0.77
CA ASN A 73 -16.16 -2.16 0.16
C ASN A 73 -15.75 -1.72 -1.25
N GLY A 74 -14.61 -2.19 -1.76
CA GLY A 74 -14.11 -1.86 -3.10
C GLY A 74 -13.61 -0.42 -3.27
N LYS A 75 -13.61 0.39 -2.20
CA LYS A 75 -13.11 1.77 -2.27
C LYS A 75 -11.60 1.79 -2.48
N LYS A 76 -11.16 2.74 -3.28
CA LYS A 76 -9.75 2.91 -3.67
C LYS A 76 -9.16 4.11 -2.99
N TYR A 77 -7.90 3.99 -2.62
CA TYR A 77 -7.18 5.00 -1.86
C TYR A 77 -5.75 5.15 -2.38
N HIS A 78 -5.14 6.31 -2.17
CA HIS A 78 -3.71 6.54 -2.40
C HIS A 78 -3.11 7.40 -1.29
N TRP A 79 -1.78 7.39 -1.18
CA TRP A 79 -1.06 8.33 -0.33
C TRP A 79 -0.88 9.68 -1.03
N SER A 80 -1.42 10.75 -0.43
CA SER A 80 -1.27 12.11 -0.93
C SER A 80 -0.21 12.87 -0.14
N ASN A 81 0.91 13.19 -0.79
CA ASN A 81 1.94 14.06 -0.21
C ASN A 81 1.40 15.46 0.13
N ALA A 82 0.44 15.98 -0.66
CA ALA A 82 -0.16 17.29 -0.43
C ALA A 82 -1.07 17.33 0.81
N LYS A 83 -1.74 16.21 1.12
CA LYS A 83 -2.57 16.08 2.33
C LYS A 83 -1.82 15.43 3.49
N ASN A 84 -0.59 14.97 3.26
CA ASN A 84 0.20 14.18 4.20
C ASN A 84 -0.62 13.02 4.80
N GLY A 85 -1.32 12.26 3.95
CA GLY A 85 -2.30 11.28 4.40
C GLY A 85 -2.89 10.42 3.29
N ILE A 86 -3.57 9.34 3.69
CA ILE A 86 -4.38 8.51 2.80
C ILE A 86 -5.66 9.25 2.40
N VAL A 87 -5.94 9.32 1.10
CA VAL A 87 -7.16 9.91 0.54
C VAL A 87 -7.90 8.90 -0.32
N GLU A 88 -9.21 9.05 -0.41
CA GLU A 88 -10.08 8.21 -1.25
C GLU A 88 -10.05 8.73 -2.70
N GLU A 89 -9.95 7.83 -3.67
CA GLU A 89 -10.14 8.13 -5.10
C GLU A 89 -11.62 8.44 -5.36
N VAL A 90 -11.88 9.45 -6.20
CA VAL A 90 -13.23 9.89 -6.58
C VAL A 90 -13.65 9.28 -7.91
#